data_AF-A0A135T556-F1
#
_entry.id   AF-A0A135T556-F1
#
_cell.length_a   1.000
_cell.length_b   1.000
_cell.length_c   1.000
_cell.angle_alpha   90.00
_cell.angle_beta   90.00
_cell.angle_gamma   90.00
#
_symmetry.space_group_name_H-M   'P 1'
#
loop_
_entity.id
_entity.type
_entity.pdbx_description
1 polymer ?
#
loop_
_entity_poly.entity_id
_entity_poly.type
_entity_poly.pdbx_seq_one_letter_code
_entity_poly.pdbx_strand_id
1 'polypeptide(L)'
;MRCAVAAAFLAAGAHAAAVTPLAARATSSSSSGGWETRYTATGTAAVAAAAATAKTSSPTSNVKGKAFDRFVIIWNENTDYDKAIGDPNFAWLAKKGITLSNNFAVTHPSEPNYFASVSGDYLGMNNDNFNRADRNVSTVFDLLDTRGISWAAYQEDMPFSGFEGMAWVNQQNGANDYVRKHDPPIFFDSVTNSEQRLSQVKNLSMIYPERSQFHKDLKANKLPQWLFCTPNMTSDGHDESVTTAGAWNRKFLEPLLEDKNFMNNTLVLVTWDENETYTQKNRILGILLGDAIPKELVGTTDSNFYNHYSELATVEANWDLPTLGRWDVGANVYKFVADKTKSVIRQWSNTSTVPDRYFNQSYAGFFNSKTAKQYPKPNLALDENAAGRKILESIKATWKDSKAPTYYEDTVQVSDGLNPPPAYKA
;
A
#
# COMPACT_ATOMS: atom_id res chain seq x y z
N MET A 1 -42.97 -84.29 -17.24
CA MET A 1 -41.82 -83.61 -17.87
C MET A 1 -41.53 -82.36 -17.04
N ARG A 2 -40.38 -82.34 -16.33
CA ARG A 2 -39.65 -81.18 -15.75
C ARG A 2 -40.46 -80.15 -14.92
N CYS A 3 -40.35 -80.19 -13.59
CA CYS A 3 -39.42 -79.39 -12.76
C CYS A 3 -39.68 -77.87 -12.79
N ALA A 4 -40.23 -77.32 -11.68
CA ALA A 4 -39.74 -76.07 -11.07
C ALA A 4 -40.29 -75.94 -9.64
N VAL A 5 -39.36 -75.69 -8.72
CA VAL A 5 -39.51 -75.66 -7.26
C VAL A 5 -39.73 -74.23 -6.77
N ALA A 6 -40.38 -74.13 -5.61
CA ALA A 6 -40.63 -73.00 -4.73
C ALA A 6 -39.57 -71.89 -4.64
N ALA A 7 -39.99 -70.69 -4.22
CA ALA A 7 -39.34 -69.98 -3.11
C ALA A 7 -40.25 -68.91 -2.50
N ALA A 8 -40.20 -68.85 -1.18
CA ALA A 8 -41.01 -68.02 -0.28
C ALA A 8 -40.58 -66.55 -0.28
N PHE A 9 -41.55 -65.66 -0.01
CA PHE A 9 -41.30 -64.27 0.34
C PHE A 9 -40.78 -64.17 1.78
N LEU A 10 -39.52 -63.76 1.94
CA LEU A 10 -38.97 -63.25 3.19
C LEU A 10 -38.93 -61.72 3.10
N ALA A 11 -39.72 -61.05 3.93
CA ALA A 11 -39.64 -59.61 4.15
C ALA A 11 -38.44 -59.33 5.07
N ALA A 12 -37.38 -58.74 4.53
CA ALA A 12 -36.28 -58.19 5.31
C ALA A 12 -36.61 -56.73 5.67
N GLY A 13 -36.86 -56.48 6.96
CA GLY A 13 -36.90 -55.13 7.51
C GLY A 13 -35.48 -54.59 7.64
N ALA A 14 -35.15 -53.54 6.88
CA ALA A 14 -33.93 -52.76 7.09
C ALA A 14 -34.24 -51.64 8.10
N HIS A 15 -33.64 -51.72 9.28
CA HIS A 15 -33.59 -50.63 10.24
C HIS A 15 -32.75 -49.47 9.66
N ALA A 16 -33.39 -48.33 9.43
CA ALA A 16 -32.69 -47.08 9.19
C ALA A 16 -32.03 -46.62 10.50
N ALA A 17 -30.71 -46.70 10.58
CA ALA A 17 -29.95 -46.06 11.64
C ALA A 17 -30.04 -44.53 11.42
N ALA A 18 -30.80 -43.86 12.29
CA ALA A 18 -30.84 -42.40 12.34
C ALA A 18 -29.46 -41.90 12.79
N VAL A 19 -28.67 -41.37 11.85
CA VAL A 19 -27.45 -40.64 12.17
C VAL A 19 -27.88 -39.26 12.65
N THR A 20 -27.99 -39.10 13.97
CA THR A 20 -28.07 -37.78 14.59
C THR A 20 -26.80 -37.00 14.27
N PRO A 21 -26.87 -35.78 13.71
CA PRO A 21 -25.69 -34.97 13.55
C PRO A 21 -25.22 -34.56 14.95
N LEU A 22 -23.99 -34.97 15.31
CA LEU A 22 -23.30 -34.37 16.44
C LEU A 22 -23.12 -32.89 16.09
N ALA A 23 -23.90 -32.02 16.73
CA ALA A 23 -23.60 -30.61 16.77
C ALA A 23 -22.23 -30.47 17.44
N ALA A 24 -21.20 -30.19 16.64
CA ALA A 24 -19.90 -29.80 17.14
C ALA A 24 -20.13 -28.51 17.93
N ARG A 25 -20.14 -28.65 19.26
CA ARG A 25 -20.22 -27.55 20.20
C ARG A 25 -18.97 -26.71 19.95
N ALA A 26 -19.11 -25.60 19.24
CA ALA A 26 -18.06 -24.61 19.10
C ALA A 26 -17.72 -24.12 20.50
N THR A 27 -16.67 -24.68 21.08
CA THR A 27 -16.03 -24.12 22.26
C THR A 27 -15.47 -22.79 21.82
N SER A 28 -16.12 -21.70 22.21
CA SER A 28 -15.53 -20.36 22.15
C SER A 28 -14.33 -20.37 23.09
N SER A 29 -13.17 -20.77 22.57
CA SER A 29 -11.91 -20.35 23.16
C SER A 29 -11.89 -18.84 23.01
N SER A 30 -12.14 -18.13 24.11
CA SER A 30 -11.66 -16.76 24.26
C SER A 30 -10.14 -16.84 24.27
N SER A 31 -9.54 -17.03 23.10
CA SER A 31 -8.17 -16.59 22.92
C SER A 31 -8.24 -15.07 23.08
N SER A 32 -7.37 -14.54 23.92
CA SER A 32 -6.86 -13.18 23.77
C SER A 32 -6.06 -13.07 22.44
N GLY A 33 -6.63 -13.58 21.34
CA GLY A 33 -6.07 -13.46 20.00
C GLY A 33 -6.16 -12.01 19.60
N GLY A 34 -5.10 -11.49 19.00
CA GLY A 34 -5.12 -10.11 18.56
C GLY A 34 -6.07 -9.91 17.37
N TRP A 35 -6.13 -8.68 16.89
CA TRP A 35 -7.03 -8.26 15.81
C TRP A 35 -6.65 -8.83 14.44
N GLU A 36 -5.42 -9.30 14.30
CA GLU A 36 -4.76 -9.81 13.10
C GLU A 36 -5.32 -11.15 12.65
N THR A 37 -6.48 -11.12 12.00
CA THR A 37 -7.25 -12.21 11.34
C THR A 37 -8.75 -12.11 11.61
N ARG A 38 -9.19 -11.16 12.46
CA ARG A 38 -10.59 -11.03 12.88
C ARG A 38 -11.52 -10.77 11.70
N TYR A 39 -11.03 -10.13 10.65
CA TYR A 39 -11.82 -9.74 9.48
C TYR A 39 -11.32 -10.39 8.17
N THR A 40 -10.83 -11.63 8.24
CA THR A 40 -10.30 -12.38 7.08
C THR A 40 -11.34 -13.19 6.29
N ALA A 41 -12.54 -13.38 6.82
CA ALA A 41 -13.59 -14.13 6.14
C ALA A 41 -14.05 -13.43 4.85
N THR A 42 -14.29 -14.19 3.78
CA THR A 42 -14.70 -13.66 2.47
C THR A 42 -16.13 -14.04 2.06
N GLY A 43 -16.78 -14.95 2.80
CA GLY A 43 -18.17 -15.33 2.53
C GLY A 43 -19.14 -14.18 2.84
N THR A 44 -20.07 -13.89 1.94
CA THR A 44 -20.96 -12.71 1.99
C THR A 44 -21.67 -12.52 3.34
N ALA A 45 -22.22 -13.58 3.93
CA ALA A 45 -22.89 -13.51 5.23
C ALA A 45 -21.92 -13.20 6.38
N ALA A 46 -20.72 -13.77 6.36
CA ALA A 46 -19.69 -13.52 7.37
C ALA A 46 -19.14 -12.09 7.26
N VAL A 47 -18.92 -11.61 6.03
CA VAL A 47 -18.52 -10.22 5.75
C VAL A 47 -19.58 -9.24 6.24
N ALA A 48 -20.86 -9.49 5.96
CA ALA A 48 -21.95 -8.65 6.44
C ALA A 48 -22.05 -8.62 7.97
N ALA A 49 -21.87 -9.77 8.64
CA ALA A 49 -21.85 -9.84 10.09
C ALA A 49 -20.66 -9.09 10.71
N ALA A 50 -19.47 -9.20 10.11
CA ALA A 50 -18.29 -8.44 10.51
C ALA A 50 -18.50 -6.94 10.33
N ALA A 51 -18.98 -6.52 9.16
CA ALA A 51 -19.26 -5.12 8.82
C ALA A 51 -20.22 -4.44 9.82
N ALA A 52 -21.20 -5.18 10.35
CA ALA A 52 -22.16 -4.67 11.33
C ALA A 52 -21.53 -4.29 12.69
N THR A 53 -20.34 -4.81 13.00
CA THR A 53 -19.65 -4.57 14.28
C THR A 53 -18.27 -3.93 14.14
N ALA A 54 -17.77 -3.82 12.91
CA ALA A 54 -16.49 -3.21 12.62
C ALA A 54 -16.46 -1.74 13.03
N LYS A 55 -15.37 -1.35 13.71
CA LYS A 55 -15.15 0.05 14.08
C LYS A 55 -14.56 0.81 12.90
N THR A 56 -14.95 2.06 12.78
CA THR A 56 -14.35 3.04 11.87
C THR A 56 -13.86 4.21 12.71
N SER A 57 -12.59 4.58 12.52
CA SER A 57 -11.99 5.74 13.19
C SER A 57 -11.56 6.79 12.17
N SER A 58 -11.79 8.06 12.52
CA SER A 58 -11.37 9.21 11.73
C SER A 58 -10.54 10.14 12.62
N PRO A 59 -9.34 9.68 13.05
CA PRO A 59 -8.44 10.54 13.80
C PRO A 59 -8.05 11.73 12.94
N THR A 60 -7.97 12.90 13.57
CA THR A 60 -7.48 14.12 12.94
C THR A 60 -6.30 14.66 13.72
N SER A 61 -5.49 15.45 13.04
CA SER A 61 -4.37 16.16 13.62
C SER A 61 -4.14 17.44 12.83
N ASN A 62 -3.33 18.34 13.36
CA ASN A 62 -3.00 19.62 12.74
C ASN A 62 -1.51 19.96 12.99
N VAL A 63 -0.65 19.00 12.67
CA VAL A 63 0.80 19.11 12.76
C VAL A 63 1.30 19.84 11.52
N LYS A 64 1.84 21.05 11.70
CA LYS A 64 2.36 21.82 10.57
C LYS A 64 3.59 21.16 9.96
N GLY A 65 3.57 21.00 8.64
CA GLY A 65 4.73 20.55 7.90
C GLY A 65 5.54 21.71 7.34
N LYS A 66 6.74 21.41 6.84
CA LYS A 66 7.65 22.40 6.26
C LYS A 66 7.25 22.84 4.85
N ALA A 67 6.61 21.96 4.07
CA ALA A 67 6.16 22.21 2.70
C ALA A 67 4.64 22.03 2.53
N PHE A 68 4.04 21.05 3.21
CA PHE A 68 2.60 20.77 3.17
C PHE A 68 2.09 20.33 4.55
N ASP A 69 0.81 20.51 4.82
CA ASP A 69 0.13 20.06 6.04
C ASP A 69 -0.69 18.78 5.84
N ARG A 70 -0.95 18.39 4.58
CA ARG A 70 -1.58 17.10 4.27
C ARG A 70 -0.92 16.48 3.05
N PHE A 71 -0.72 15.16 3.09
CA PHE A 71 -0.26 14.37 1.96
C PHE A 71 -1.31 13.32 1.60
N VAL A 72 -1.70 13.31 0.33
CA VAL A 72 -2.64 12.37 -0.27
C VAL A 72 -1.91 11.58 -1.32
N ILE A 73 -1.95 10.26 -1.24
CA ILE A 73 -1.33 9.36 -2.21
C ILE A 73 -2.45 8.61 -2.92
N ILE A 74 -2.40 8.54 -4.25
CA ILE A 74 -3.32 7.77 -5.08
C ILE A 74 -2.48 6.89 -6.00
N TRP A 75 -2.59 5.58 -5.81
CA TRP A 75 -1.92 4.59 -6.65
C TRP A 75 -2.89 3.96 -7.64
N ASN A 76 -2.41 3.74 -8.87
CA ASN A 76 -3.10 3.04 -9.95
C ASN A 76 -2.31 1.78 -10.30
N GLU A 77 -2.87 0.93 -11.16
CA GLU A 77 -2.38 -0.41 -11.43
C GLU A 77 -2.32 -0.70 -12.93
N ASN A 78 -1.37 -1.51 -13.40
CA ASN A 78 0.00 -1.07 -13.66
C ASN A 78 0.03 -0.57 -15.12
N THR A 79 0.91 0.38 -15.46
CA THR A 79 1.03 0.84 -16.86
C THR A 79 2.40 1.43 -17.17
N ASP A 80 2.83 1.34 -18.42
CA ASP A 80 4.05 2.02 -18.88
C ASP A 80 3.90 3.56 -18.81
N TYR A 81 4.97 4.25 -18.38
CA TYR A 81 5.01 5.73 -18.27
C TYR A 81 4.44 6.44 -19.50
N ASP A 82 4.89 6.06 -20.71
CA ASP A 82 4.53 6.75 -21.95
C ASP A 82 3.04 6.60 -22.27
N LYS A 83 2.43 5.48 -21.87
CA LYS A 83 0.98 5.23 -21.98
C LYS A 83 0.21 6.07 -20.96
N ALA A 84 0.69 6.16 -19.71
CA ALA A 84 0.07 7.01 -18.68
C ALA A 84 0.11 8.50 -19.04
N ILE A 85 1.28 9.05 -19.38
CA ILE A 85 1.41 10.48 -19.67
C ILE A 85 0.70 10.88 -20.98
N GLY A 86 0.53 9.92 -21.89
CA GLY A 86 -0.21 10.10 -23.15
C GLY A 86 -1.73 10.10 -22.99
N ASP A 87 -2.27 9.61 -21.88
CA ASP A 87 -3.71 9.64 -21.62
C ASP A 87 -4.20 11.08 -21.35
N PRO A 88 -5.32 11.51 -21.97
CA PRO A 88 -5.80 12.88 -21.86
C PRO A 88 -6.18 13.33 -20.43
N ASN A 89 -6.59 12.41 -19.54
CA ASN A 89 -6.95 12.77 -18.17
C ASN A 89 -5.70 12.98 -17.32
N PHE A 90 -4.70 12.10 -17.42
CA PHE A 90 -3.43 12.30 -16.74
C PHE A 90 -2.67 13.50 -17.32
N ALA A 91 -2.72 13.73 -18.64
CA ALA A 91 -2.18 14.96 -19.24
C ALA A 91 -2.89 16.23 -18.75
N TRP A 92 -4.19 16.16 -18.42
CA TRP A 92 -4.91 17.26 -17.78
C TRP A 92 -4.44 17.49 -16.34
N LEU A 93 -4.22 16.43 -15.56
CA LEU A 93 -3.66 16.51 -14.21
C LEU A 93 -2.23 17.08 -14.24
N ALA A 94 -1.38 16.64 -15.16
CA ALA A 94 -0.01 17.13 -15.32
C ALA A 94 0.05 18.65 -15.52
N LYS A 95 -0.91 19.26 -16.23
CA LYS A 95 -1.02 20.72 -16.40
C LYS A 95 -1.34 21.48 -15.11
N LYS A 96 -1.79 20.79 -14.06
CA LYS A 96 -2.15 21.36 -12.76
C LYS A 96 -1.10 21.13 -11.68
N GLY A 97 0.03 20.50 -12.03
CA GLY A 97 0.98 19.99 -11.06
C GLY A 97 2.42 19.95 -11.55
N ILE A 98 3.25 19.18 -10.86
CA ILE A 98 4.62 18.86 -11.27
C ILE A 98 4.62 17.42 -11.76
N THR A 99 5.09 17.19 -12.99
CA THR A 99 5.27 15.83 -13.52
C THR A 99 6.62 15.27 -13.09
N LEU A 100 6.64 14.08 -12.49
CA LEU A 100 7.85 13.35 -12.14
C LEU A 100 8.24 12.44 -13.32
N SER A 101 9.17 12.89 -14.17
CA SER A 101 9.50 12.16 -15.42
C SER A 101 10.45 10.99 -15.21
N ASN A 102 11.06 10.91 -14.03
CA ASN A 102 12.12 9.95 -13.71
C ASN A 102 11.83 9.24 -12.37
N ASN A 103 10.57 8.81 -12.24
CA ASN A 103 10.06 8.03 -11.11
C ASN A 103 9.98 6.55 -11.48
N PHE A 104 10.38 5.67 -10.56
CA PHE A 104 10.47 4.22 -10.79
C PHE A 104 9.77 3.43 -9.69
N ALA A 105 9.11 2.35 -10.06
CA ALA A 105 8.75 1.33 -9.11
C ALA A 105 9.99 0.53 -8.67
N VAL A 106 9.82 -0.38 -7.70
CA VAL A 106 10.97 -1.03 -7.06
C VAL A 106 11.11 -2.50 -7.43
N THR A 107 10.04 -3.15 -7.89
CA THR A 107 10.06 -4.54 -8.38
C THR A 107 8.77 -4.90 -9.13
N HIS A 108 8.60 -6.18 -9.44
CA HIS A 108 7.33 -6.84 -9.81
C HIS A 108 7.09 -8.06 -8.93
N PRO A 109 5.83 -8.50 -8.69
CA PRO A 109 4.53 -7.93 -9.14
C PRO A 109 4.04 -6.75 -8.26
N SER A 110 2.74 -6.40 -8.28
CA SER A 110 2.16 -5.23 -7.58
C SER A 110 2.40 -5.21 -6.07
N GLU A 111 2.09 -6.31 -5.35
CA GLU A 111 2.10 -6.36 -3.88
C GLU A 111 3.40 -5.86 -3.23
N PRO A 112 4.61 -6.28 -3.67
CA PRO A 112 5.85 -5.77 -3.10
C PRO A 112 6.02 -4.25 -3.26
N ASN A 113 5.46 -3.62 -4.29
CA ASN A 113 5.50 -2.16 -4.43
C ASN A 113 4.65 -1.48 -3.35
N TYR A 114 3.42 -1.94 -3.12
CA TYR A 114 2.55 -1.45 -2.03
C TYR A 114 3.17 -1.70 -0.65
N PHE A 115 3.84 -2.84 -0.46
CA PHE A 115 4.56 -3.12 0.77
C PHE A 115 5.74 -2.15 0.97
N ALA A 116 6.52 -1.90 -0.09
CA ALA A 116 7.71 -1.05 -0.07
C ALA A 116 7.39 0.42 0.20
N SER A 117 6.26 0.94 -0.29
CA SER A 117 5.89 2.35 -0.15
C SER A 117 5.66 2.81 1.30
N VAL A 118 5.33 1.88 2.20
CA VAL A 118 5.13 2.19 3.63
C VAL A 118 6.25 1.67 4.53
N SER A 119 7.07 0.74 4.04
CA SER A 119 8.10 0.07 4.86
C SER A 119 9.53 0.32 4.42
N GLY A 120 9.79 0.93 3.27
CA GLY A 120 11.15 1.21 2.82
C GLY A 120 11.93 0.00 2.31
N ASP A 121 11.25 -1.14 2.09
CA ASP A 121 11.78 -2.33 1.42
C ASP A 121 10.65 -3.34 1.14
N TYR A 122 10.71 -4.11 0.04
CA TYR A 122 9.81 -5.24 -0.22
C TYR A 122 10.31 -6.59 0.32
N LEU A 123 11.49 -6.63 0.96
CA LEU A 123 12.02 -7.79 1.70
C LEU A 123 12.12 -9.06 0.83
N GLY A 124 12.45 -8.86 -0.45
CA GLY A 124 12.56 -9.89 -1.50
C GLY A 124 11.24 -10.58 -1.88
N MET A 125 10.09 -9.97 -1.55
CA MET A 125 8.78 -10.43 -2.01
C MET A 125 8.71 -10.47 -3.55
N ASN A 126 8.12 -11.53 -4.10
CA ASN A 126 8.06 -11.81 -5.54
C ASN A 126 6.71 -12.42 -5.98
N ASN A 127 5.65 -12.10 -5.25
CA ASN A 127 4.34 -12.72 -5.36
C ASN A 127 3.25 -11.79 -4.78
N ASP A 128 2.01 -12.09 -5.15
CA ASP A 128 0.78 -11.46 -4.65
C ASP A 128 0.01 -12.39 -3.69
N ASN A 129 0.74 -13.11 -2.81
CA ASN A 129 0.13 -14.07 -1.90
C ASN A 129 -0.52 -13.38 -0.69
N PHE A 130 -1.13 -14.15 0.20
CA PHE A 130 -1.48 -13.64 1.52
C PHE A 130 -0.21 -13.43 2.37
N ASN A 131 0.46 -12.28 2.22
CA ASN A 131 1.64 -11.94 3.02
C ASN A 131 1.28 -11.14 4.28
N ARG A 132 2.07 -11.38 5.33
CA ARG A 132 2.01 -10.67 6.62
C ARG A 132 3.41 -10.48 7.17
N ALA A 133 3.73 -9.25 7.56
CA ALA A 133 4.96 -8.88 8.22
C ALA A 133 4.77 -8.81 9.72
N ASP A 134 5.74 -9.35 10.46
CA ASP A 134 5.77 -9.33 11.91
C ASP A 134 5.73 -7.90 12.47
N ARG A 135 5.24 -7.74 13.71
CA ARG A 135 5.09 -6.43 14.39
C ARG A 135 6.39 -5.61 14.48
N ASN A 136 7.55 -6.25 14.37
CA ASN A 136 8.87 -5.61 14.43
C ASN A 136 9.33 -5.00 13.09
N VAL A 137 8.59 -5.23 12.00
CA VAL A 137 8.80 -4.56 10.72
C VAL A 137 8.09 -3.21 10.78
N SER A 138 8.83 -2.19 11.20
CA SER A 138 8.29 -0.82 11.31
C SER A 138 7.94 -0.21 9.95
N THR A 139 7.01 0.73 9.95
CA THR A 139 6.50 1.43 8.77
C THR A 139 6.34 2.93 9.02
N VAL A 140 5.97 3.68 7.99
CA VAL A 140 5.59 5.10 8.10
C VAL A 140 4.54 5.36 9.18
N PHE A 141 3.64 4.42 9.47
CA PHE A 141 2.64 4.56 10.53
C PHE A 141 3.30 4.73 11.90
N ASP A 142 4.40 4.02 12.14
CA ASP A 142 5.17 4.15 13.39
C ASP A 142 5.93 5.47 13.45
N LEU A 143 6.38 5.99 12.29
CA LEU A 143 7.02 7.31 12.21
C LEU A 143 6.02 8.44 12.46
N LEU A 144 4.83 8.36 11.88
CA LEU A 144 3.76 9.36 12.04
C LEU A 144 3.29 9.46 13.50
N ASP A 145 3.23 8.33 14.21
CA ASP A 145 2.86 8.28 15.63
C ASP A 145 3.83 9.09 16.52
N THR A 146 5.11 9.24 16.14
CA THR A 146 6.08 10.04 16.92
C THR A 146 5.74 11.52 17.04
N ARG A 147 4.90 12.02 16.12
CA ARG A 147 4.41 13.40 16.09
C ARG A 147 2.89 13.48 16.24
N GLY A 148 2.21 12.35 16.42
CA GLY A 148 0.74 12.29 16.47
C GLY A 148 0.08 12.72 15.16
N ILE A 149 0.71 12.44 14.01
CA ILE A 149 0.15 12.76 12.69
C ILE A 149 -0.88 11.68 12.36
N SER A 150 -2.14 12.09 12.27
CA SER A 150 -3.26 11.22 11.90
C SER A 150 -3.07 10.66 10.49
N TRP A 151 -3.38 9.39 10.32
CA TRP A 151 -3.35 8.71 9.03
C TRP A 151 -4.59 7.86 8.77
N ALA A 152 -4.91 7.60 7.50
CA ALA A 152 -5.88 6.58 7.09
C ALA A 152 -5.52 6.00 5.71
N ALA A 153 -6.02 4.80 5.41
CA ALA A 153 -6.10 4.30 4.05
C ALA A 153 -7.56 4.31 3.59
N TYR A 154 -7.79 4.58 2.31
CA TYR A 154 -9.11 4.59 1.68
C TYR A 154 -9.09 3.70 0.44
N GLN A 155 -9.63 2.50 0.60
CA GLN A 155 -9.66 1.46 -0.42
C GLN A 155 -11.04 1.49 -1.11
N GLU A 156 -11.09 1.75 -2.41
CA GLU A 156 -12.37 1.82 -3.12
C GLU A 156 -13.09 0.46 -3.06
N ASP A 157 -14.38 0.53 -2.74
CA ASP A 157 -15.32 -0.59 -2.64
C ASP A 157 -14.89 -1.76 -1.73
N MET A 158 -13.89 -1.54 -0.87
CA MET A 158 -13.63 -2.41 0.30
C MET A 158 -14.91 -2.54 1.14
N PRO A 159 -15.29 -3.75 1.60
CA PRO A 159 -16.64 -4.00 2.11
C PRO A 159 -16.95 -3.26 3.42
N PHE A 160 -15.95 -3.04 4.28
CA PHE A 160 -16.07 -2.29 5.52
C PHE A 160 -14.67 -1.92 6.06
N SER A 161 -14.60 -1.01 7.04
CA SER A 161 -13.32 -0.59 7.63
C SER A 161 -12.59 -1.73 8.33
N GLY A 162 -11.30 -1.91 8.02
CA GLY A 162 -10.46 -2.94 8.61
C GLY A 162 -10.65 -4.33 8.01
N PHE A 163 -11.24 -4.46 6.83
CA PHE A 163 -11.34 -5.75 6.16
C PHE A 163 -9.95 -6.34 5.86
N GLU A 164 -9.69 -7.56 6.32
CA GLU A 164 -8.38 -8.23 6.20
C GLU A 164 -8.38 -9.35 5.16
N GLY A 165 -9.55 -9.68 4.58
CA GLY A 165 -9.71 -10.78 3.65
C GLY A 165 -8.94 -10.58 2.35
N MET A 166 -8.66 -11.68 1.65
CA MET A 166 -7.83 -11.67 0.43
C MET A 166 -8.42 -10.80 -0.68
N ALA A 167 -9.73 -10.84 -0.86
CA ALA A 167 -10.45 -10.06 -1.86
C ALA A 167 -11.93 -9.91 -1.50
N TRP A 168 -12.58 -8.95 -2.14
CA TRP A 168 -14.02 -8.77 -2.13
C TRP A 168 -14.51 -8.47 -3.54
N VAL A 169 -15.64 -9.06 -3.92
CA VAL A 169 -16.22 -8.87 -5.25
C VAL A 169 -17.54 -8.13 -5.15
N ASN A 170 -17.86 -7.40 -6.21
CA ASN A 170 -19.15 -6.77 -6.38
C ASN A 170 -20.25 -7.84 -6.43
N GLN A 171 -21.21 -7.76 -5.51
CA GLN A 171 -22.26 -8.79 -5.41
C GLN A 171 -23.31 -8.68 -6.53
N GLN A 172 -23.30 -7.62 -7.35
CA GLN A 172 -24.25 -7.43 -8.45
C GLN A 172 -23.69 -7.88 -9.80
N ASN A 173 -22.42 -7.56 -10.09
CA ASN A 173 -21.81 -7.82 -11.40
C ASN A 173 -20.56 -8.72 -11.36
N GLY A 174 -20.08 -9.11 -10.17
CA GLY A 174 -18.93 -9.99 -10.01
C GLY A 174 -17.56 -9.36 -10.26
N ALA A 175 -17.48 -8.05 -10.49
CA ALA A 175 -16.20 -7.34 -10.63
C ALA A 175 -15.37 -7.41 -9.34
N ASN A 176 -14.04 -7.32 -9.48
CA ASN A 176 -13.13 -7.27 -8.32
C ASN A 176 -13.20 -5.88 -7.67
N ASP A 177 -13.97 -5.76 -6.58
CA ASP A 177 -14.14 -4.49 -5.85
C ASP A 177 -12.91 -4.19 -4.98
N TYR A 178 -12.30 -5.19 -4.34
CA TYR A 178 -11.13 -5.00 -3.48
C TYR A 178 -10.20 -6.20 -3.52
N VAL A 179 -8.89 -5.95 -3.51
CA VAL A 179 -7.85 -6.96 -3.33
C VAL A 179 -6.88 -6.52 -2.24
N ARG A 180 -6.51 -7.47 -1.36
CA ARG A 180 -5.57 -7.23 -0.26
C ARG A 180 -4.22 -6.70 -0.73
N LYS A 181 -3.76 -7.15 -1.89
CA LYS A 181 -2.44 -6.81 -2.44
C LYS A 181 -2.24 -5.31 -2.74
N HIS A 182 -3.31 -4.51 -2.77
CA HIS A 182 -3.24 -3.06 -3.00
C HIS A 182 -3.49 -2.20 -1.74
N ASP A 183 -3.49 -2.82 -0.55
CA ASP A 183 -3.74 -2.12 0.72
C ASP A 183 -2.52 -2.21 1.66
N PRO A 184 -1.57 -1.24 1.58
CA PRO A 184 -0.31 -1.31 2.34
C PRO A 184 -0.44 -1.57 3.85
N PRO A 185 -1.33 -0.89 4.61
CA PRO A 185 -1.43 -1.09 6.05
C PRO A 185 -1.75 -2.53 6.45
N ILE A 186 -2.53 -3.25 5.65
CA ILE A 186 -3.07 -4.55 6.05
C ILE A 186 -1.99 -5.65 6.06
N PHE A 187 -0.84 -5.42 5.43
CA PHE A 187 0.31 -6.34 5.46
C PHE A 187 1.00 -6.40 6.83
N PHE A 188 0.88 -5.36 7.65
CA PHE A 188 1.72 -5.20 8.83
C PHE A 188 0.97 -5.53 10.11
N ASP A 189 1.53 -6.44 10.88
CA ASP A 189 0.98 -6.81 12.17
C ASP A 189 0.98 -5.64 13.17
N SER A 190 1.87 -4.66 13.01
CA SER A 190 1.83 -3.42 13.80
C SER A 190 0.55 -2.58 13.56
N VAL A 191 -0.18 -2.83 12.48
CA VAL A 191 -1.49 -2.24 12.17
C VAL A 191 -2.60 -3.21 12.54
N THR A 192 -2.57 -4.43 11.99
CA THR A 192 -3.69 -5.37 12.08
C THR A 192 -3.92 -5.92 13.48
N ASN A 193 -2.91 -5.90 14.37
CA ASN A 193 -3.08 -6.31 15.77
C ASN A 193 -3.75 -5.23 16.66
N SER A 194 -3.92 -4.00 16.14
CA SER A 194 -4.49 -2.87 16.87
C SER A 194 -5.87 -2.50 16.30
N GLU A 195 -6.93 -2.67 17.09
CA GLU A 195 -8.29 -2.26 16.69
C GLU A 195 -8.33 -0.82 16.16
N GLN A 196 -7.61 0.07 16.84
CA GLN A 196 -7.57 1.48 16.50
C GLN A 196 -6.94 1.68 15.12
N ARG A 197 -5.73 1.15 14.88
CA ARG A 197 -5.05 1.30 13.59
C ARG A 197 -5.81 0.57 12.48
N LEU A 198 -6.33 -0.63 12.74
CA LEU A 198 -7.14 -1.37 11.78
C LEU A 198 -8.41 -0.60 11.37
N SER A 199 -9.07 0.09 12.31
CA SER A 199 -10.25 0.92 12.03
C SER A 199 -9.97 2.18 11.20
N GLN A 200 -8.70 2.52 10.95
CA GLN A 200 -8.27 3.62 10.07
C GLN A 200 -8.08 3.17 8.61
N VAL A 201 -8.15 1.87 8.33
CA VAL A 201 -8.24 1.32 6.97
C VAL A 201 -9.71 1.34 6.58
N LYS A 202 -10.10 2.21 5.65
CA LYS A 202 -11.50 2.58 5.41
C LYS A 202 -11.89 2.42 3.95
N ASN A 203 -13.19 2.32 3.69
CA ASN A 203 -13.68 2.22 2.33
C ASN A 203 -13.88 3.59 1.66
N LEU A 204 -13.57 3.65 0.38
CA LEU A 204 -13.97 4.69 -0.57
C LEU A 204 -15.06 4.11 -1.49
N SER A 205 -15.87 4.96 -2.12
CA SER A 205 -16.77 4.51 -3.19
C SER A 205 -17.19 5.73 -4.00
N MET A 206 -16.89 5.73 -5.30
CA MET A 206 -17.30 6.81 -6.20
C MET A 206 -18.71 6.64 -6.74
N ILE A 207 -19.23 5.42 -6.75
CA ILE A 207 -20.57 5.10 -7.25
C ILE A 207 -21.64 5.14 -6.15
N TYR A 208 -21.24 4.98 -4.88
CA TYR A 208 -22.12 5.07 -3.71
C TYR A 208 -21.51 5.99 -2.62
N PRO A 209 -21.48 7.33 -2.81
CA PRO A 209 -20.83 8.25 -1.88
C PRO A 209 -21.41 8.21 -0.44
N GLU A 210 -22.67 7.81 -0.28
CA GLU A 210 -23.33 7.68 1.02
C GLU A 210 -22.77 6.54 1.90
N ARG A 211 -22.19 5.49 1.28
CA ARG A 211 -21.47 4.44 2.01
C ARG A 211 -19.97 4.73 2.14
N SER A 212 -19.45 5.71 1.41
CA SER A 212 -18.02 6.05 1.39
C SER A 212 -17.58 6.76 2.67
N GLN A 213 -16.59 6.19 3.37
CA GLN A 213 -16.03 6.82 4.57
C GLN A 213 -15.17 8.03 4.22
N PHE A 214 -14.46 8.00 3.08
CA PHE A 214 -13.75 9.18 2.56
C PHE A 214 -14.69 10.39 2.44
N HIS A 215 -15.84 10.23 1.78
CA HIS A 215 -16.78 11.33 1.58
C HIS A 215 -17.43 11.80 2.90
N LYS A 216 -17.68 10.88 3.85
CA LYS A 216 -18.13 11.23 5.20
C LYS A 216 -17.08 12.07 5.94
N ASP A 217 -15.82 11.67 5.88
CA ASP A 217 -14.72 12.38 6.52
C ASP A 217 -14.44 13.73 5.87
N LEU A 218 -14.47 13.82 4.54
CA LEU A 218 -14.38 15.08 3.81
C LEU A 218 -15.49 16.06 4.24
N LYS A 219 -16.75 15.62 4.24
CA LYS A 219 -17.89 16.44 4.65
C LYS A 219 -17.82 16.87 6.11
N ALA A 220 -17.28 16.01 6.98
CA ALA A 220 -17.12 16.30 8.40
C ALA A 220 -15.85 17.09 8.74
N ASN A 221 -15.03 17.45 7.75
CA ASN A 221 -13.70 18.02 7.94
C ASN A 221 -12.80 17.16 8.86
N LYS A 222 -12.82 15.84 8.62
CA LYS A 222 -12.11 14.79 9.36
C LYS A 222 -11.12 14.00 8.52
N LEU A 223 -10.74 14.50 7.35
CA LEU A 223 -9.65 13.89 6.60
C LEU A 223 -8.33 13.98 7.40
N PRO A 224 -7.58 12.87 7.52
CA PRO A 224 -6.30 12.87 8.21
C PRO A 224 -5.25 13.69 7.42
N GLN A 225 -4.09 13.90 8.03
CA GLN A 225 -2.96 14.59 7.40
C GLN A 225 -2.16 13.69 6.46
N TRP A 226 -2.09 12.37 6.71
CA TRP A 226 -1.52 11.44 5.74
C TRP A 226 -2.62 10.47 5.29
N LEU A 227 -2.85 10.34 3.98
CA LEU A 227 -3.80 9.35 3.48
C LEU A 227 -3.35 8.68 2.20
N PHE A 228 -3.62 7.38 2.13
CA PHE A 228 -3.34 6.52 1.00
C PHE A 228 -4.65 6.04 0.40
N CYS A 229 -4.87 6.29 -0.88
CA CYS A 229 -6.08 5.92 -1.60
C CYS A 229 -5.72 4.94 -2.72
N THR A 230 -6.49 3.86 -2.84
CA THR A 230 -6.39 2.94 -3.96
C THR A 230 -7.78 2.81 -4.61
N PRO A 231 -7.92 3.08 -5.93
CA PRO A 231 -9.11 2.71 -6.68
C PRO A 231 -9.26 1.17 -6.72
N ASN A 232 -10.44 0.69 -7.09
CA ASN A 232 -10.67 -0.75 -7.25
C ASN A 232 -10.05 -1.28 -8.55
N MET A 233 -10.00 -2.59 -8.76
CA MET A 233 -9.33 -3.23 -9.91
C MET A 233 -9.85 -2.79 -11.29
N THR A 234 -11.06 -2.24 -11.37
CA THR A 234 -11.59 -1.63 -12.60
C THR A 234 -11.10 -0.19 -12.73
N SER A 235 -11.15 0.55 -11.64
CA SER A 235 -10.90 1.99 -11.57
C SER A 235 -9.41 2.35 -11.50
N ASP A 236 -8.55 1.42 -11.09
CA ASP A 236 -7.10 1.58 -11.06
C ASP A 236 -6.46 1.28 -12.44
N GLY A 237 -7.21 0.65 -13.34
CA GLY A 237 -6.81 0.32 -14.70
C GLY A 237 -6.46 -1.15 -14.94
N HIS A 238 -6.40 -2.00 -13.90
CA HIS A 238 -5.94 -3.40 -14.02
C HIS A 238 -6.85 -4.28 -14.88
N ASP A 239 -8.14 -4.31 -14.56
CA ASP A 239 -9.15 -5.11 -15.25
C ASP A 239 -9.71 -4.37 -16.48
N GLU A 240 -9.21 -3.15 -16.76
CA GLU A 240 -9.66 -2.28 -17.85
C GLU A 240 -8.49 -1.59 -18.56
N SER A 241 -8.37 -0.26 -18.48
CA SER A 241 -7.39 0.51 -19.25
C SER A 241 -6.91 1.74 -18.50
N VAL A 242 -5.76 2.26 -18.94
CA VAL A 242 -5.21 3.55 -18.50
C VAL A 242 -6.23 4.70 -18.60
N THR A 243 -7.13 4.66 -19.58
CA THR A 243 -8.16 5.70 -19.75
C THR A 243 -9.27 5.58 -18.73
N THR A 244 -9.62 4.35 -18.31
CA THR A 244 -10.53 4.14 -17.17
C THR A 244 -9.92 4.70 -15.89
N ALA A 245 -8.64 4.40 -15.63
CA ALA A 245 -7.90 4.94 -14.49
C ALA A 245 -7.82 6.47 -14.51
N GLY A 246 -7.48 7.04 -15.67
CA GLY A 246 -7.42 8.49 -15.87
C GLY A 246 -8.77 9.17 -15.64
N ALA A 247 -9.86 8.60 -16.17
CA ALA A 247 -11.21 9.13 -15.99
C ALA A 247 -11.65 9.09 -14.53
N TRP A 248 -11.35 8.00 -13.80
CA TRP A 248 -11.61 7.90 -12.38
C TRP A 248 -10.83 8.97 -11.58
N ASN A 249 -9.52 9.09 -11.81
CA ASN A 249 -8.67 10.05 -11.11
C ASN A 249 -9.15 11.48 -11.34
N ARG A 250 -9.46 11.84 -12.59
CA ARG A 250 -9.98 13.16 -12.91
C ARG A 250 -11.32 13.41 -12.24
N LYS A 251 -12.27 12.47 -12.33
CA LYS A 251 -13.59 12.59 -11.70
C LYS A 251 -13.49 12.75 -10.19
N PHE A 252 -12.55 12.06 -9.55
CA PHE A 252 -12.29 12.16 -8.12
C PHE A 252 -11.63 13.49 -7.75
N LEU A 253 -10.54 13.86 -8.43
CA LEU A 253 -9.71 15.00 -8.04
C LEU A 253 -10.22 16.36 -8.52
N GLU A 254 -10.82 16.46 -9.71
CA GLU A 254 -11.28 17.75 -10.26
C GLU A 254 -12.13 18.57 -9.28
N PRO A 255 -13.17 18.03 -8.63
CA PRO A 255 -13.91 18.77 -7.60
C PRO A 255 -13.11 18.98 -6.30
N LEU A 256 -12.25 18.02 -5.92
CA LEU A 256 -11.48 18.10 -4.67
C LEU A 256 -10.40 19.17 -4.70
N LEU A 257 -9.82 19.45 -5.88
CA LEU A 257 -8.86 20.54 -6.07
C LEU A 257 -9.46 21.94 -5.82
N GLU A 258 -10.79 22.07 -5.73
CA GLU A 258 -11.50 23.31 -5.40
C GLU A 258 -12.13 23.28 -4.00
N ASP A 259 -12.23 22.11 -3.36
CA ASP A 259 -12.84 21.93 -2.04
C ASP A 259 -11.84 22.30 -0.92
N LYS A 260 -12.19 23.29 -0.09
CA LYS A 260 -11.37 23.77 1.03
C LYS A 260 -11.23 22.78 2.19
N ASN A 261 -12.11 21.79 2.30
CA ASN A 261 -11.94 20.71 3.28
C ASN A 261 -10.83 19.73 2.83
N PHE A 262 -10.59 19.66 1.52
CA PHE A 262 -9.53 18.86 0.93
C PHE A 262 -8.24 19.67 0.74
N MET A 263 -8.31 20.80 0.04
CA MET A 263 -7.22 21.74 -0.25
C MET A 263 -7.06 22.76 0.89
N ASN A 264 -6.12 22.45 1.79
CA ASN A 264 -5.64 23.36 2.82
C ASN A 264 -4.17 23.08 3.08
N ASN A 265 -3.29 23.63 2.24
CA ASN A 265 -1.86 23.32 2.19
C ASN A 265 -1.61 21.82 2.00
N THR A 266 -2.26 21.24 1.00
CA THR A 266 -2.28 19.82 0.69
C THR A 266 -1.40 19.52 -0.53
N LEU A 267 -0.57 18.48 -0.40
CA LEU A 267 0.13 17.84 -1.50
C LEU A 267 -0.61 16.55 -1.85
N VAL A 268 -0.81 16.32 -3.14
CA VAL A 268 -1.39 15.08 -3.68
C VAL A 268 -0.36 14.45 -4.61
N LEU A 269 -0.14 13.15 -4.51
CA LEU A 269 0.61 12.34 -5.46
C LEU A 269 -0.37 11.40 -6.18
N VAL A 270 -0.36 11.43 -7.51
CA VAL A 270 -0.97 10.41 -8.35
C VAL A 270 0.14 9.62 -9.02
N THR A 271 0.20 8.30 -8.81
CA THR A 271 1.23 7.44 -9.40
C THR A 271 0.72 6.02 -9.67
N TRP A 272 1.64 5.11 -9.99
CA TRP A 272 1.39 3.72 -10.36
C TRP A 272 2.27 2.80 -9.53
N ASP A 273 1.80 1.60 -9.26
CA ASP A 273 2.55 0.59 -8.53
C ASP A 273 3.77 0.09 -9.30
N GLU A 274 3.63 -0.17 -10.62
CA GLU A 274 4.66 -0.64 -11.54
C GLU A 274 4.29 -0.39 -13.02
N ASN A 275 5.21 -0.74 -13.92
CA ASN A 275 4.99 -0.68 -15.36
C ASN A 275 4.45 -2.02 -15.90
N GLU A 276 3.83 -1.98 -17.08
CA GLU A 276 3.21 -3.15 -17.70
C GLU A 276 4.25 -4.02 -18.43
N THR A 277 5.26 -3.38 -19.04
CA THR A 277 6.24 -4.07 -19.89
C THR A 277 7.52 -4.47 -19.13
N TYR A 278 7.63 -5.74 -18.73
CA TYR A 278 8.78 -6.30 -17.97
C TYR A 278 10.14 -6.23 -18.68
N THR A 279 10.19 -5.92 -19.98
CA THR A 279 11.44 -5.75 -20.75
C THR A 279 11.90 -4.30 -20.81
N GLN A 280 11.13 -3.35 -20.29
CA GLN A 280 11.48 -1.94 -20.12
C GLN A 280 11.90 -1.68 -18.68
N LYS A 281 12.64 -0.62 -18.39
CA LYS A 281 12.89 -0.22 -16.99
C LYS A 281 11.56 0.19 -16.36
N ASN A 282 11.34 -0.16 -15.09
CA ASN A 282 10.11 0.03 -14.34
C ASN A 282 9.80 1.51 -14.05
N ARG A 283 9.69 2.32 -15.10
CA ARG A 283 9.46 3.76 -15.03
C ARG A 283 7.95 3.98 -15.03
N ILE A 284 7.50 4.73 -14.03
CA ILE A 284 6.09 4.99 -13.74
C ILE A 284 5.84 6.48 -13.73
N LEU A 285 4.63 6.90 -14.11
CA LEU A 285 4.25 8.30 -14.03
C LEU A 285 4.02 8.70 -12.56
N GLY A 286 4.58 9.84 -12.15
CA GLY A 286 4.16 10.53 -10.93
C GLY A 286 3.67 11.94 -11.27
N ILE A 287 2.59 12.38 -10.67
CA ILE A 287 2.10 13.76 -10.78
C ILE A 287 1.85 14.29 -9.38
N LEU A 288 2.56 15.36 -9.02
CA LEU A 288 2.33 16.10 -7.78
C LEU A 288 1.32 17.21 -8.04
N LEU A 289 0.24 17.27 -7.26
CA LEU A 289 -0.83 18.26 -7.35
C LEU A 289 -1.05 18.93 -5.98
N GLY A 290 -1.89 19.96 -5.95
CA GLY A 290 -2.43 20.54 -4.73
C GLY A 290 -1.95 21.95 -4.43
N ASP A 291 -2.58 22.57 -3.44
CA ASP A 291 -2.38 23.98 -3.07
C ASP A 291 -1.10 24.23 -2.25
N ALA A 292 -0.38 23.17 -1.86
CA ALA A 292 0.98 23.26 -1.32
C ALA A 292 2.04 23.56 -2.40
N ILE A 293 1.73 23.33 -3.68
CA ILE A 293 2.69 23.53 -4.78
C ILE A 293 2.82 25.03 -5.11
N PRO A 294 4.05 25.58 -5.14
CA PRO A 294 4.27 26.94 -5.61
C PRO A 294 3.76 27.15 -7.04
N LYS A 295 3.08 28.28 -7.29
CA LYS A 295 2.39 28.55 -8.57
C LYS A 295 3.32 28.51 -9.77
N GLU A 296 4.57 28.90 -9.59
CA GLU A 296 5.62 28.89 -10.61
C GLU A 296 6.07 27.48 -11.02
N LEU A 297 5.76 26.46 -10.23
CA LEU A 297 6.06 25.06 -10.53
C LEU A 297 4.88 24.31 -11.16
N VAL A 298 3.69 24.92 -11.22
CA VAL A 298 2.51 24.31 -11.85
C VAL A 298 2.72 24.17 -13.35
N GLY A 299 2.52 22.97 -13.87
CA GLY A 299 2.75 22.60 -15.27
C GLY A 299 4.21 22.29 -15.61
N THR A 300 5.11 22.20 -14.62
CA THR A 300 6.52 21.89 -14.84
C THR A 300 6.83 20.40 -14.74
N THR A 301 8.05 20.02 -15.10
CA THR A 301 8.56 18.65 -14.99
C THR A 301 9.78 18.61 -14.08
N ASP A 302 9.80 17.66 -13.17
CA ASP A 302 10.94 17.30 -12.34
C ASP A 302 11.56 15.98 -12.86
N SER A 303 12.84 16.05 -13.23
CA SER A 303 13.60 14.95 -13.81
C SER A 303 14.59 14.30 -12.85
N ASN A 304 14.58 14.67 -11.57
CA ASN A 304 15.39 14.00 -10.55
C ASN A 304 14.93 12.55 -10.37
N PHE A 305 15.85 11.69 -9.94
CA PHE A 305 15.55 10.28 -9.69
C PHE A 305 14.66 10.12 -8.45
N TYR A 306 13.53 9.45 -8.64
CA TYR A 306 12.62 9.06 -7.58
C TYR A 306 12.23 7.59 -7.73
N ASN A 307 11.80 7.01 -6.62
CA ASN A 307 11.12 5.72 -6.57
C ASN A 307 10.12 5.71 -5.41
N HIS A 308 9.46 4.58 -5.15
CA HIS A 308 8.48 4.46 -4.06
C HIS A 308 9.02 4.89 -2.68
N TYR A 309 10.32 4.72 -2.41
CA TYR A 309 10.93 5.17 -1.16
C TYR A 309 11.03 6.70 -1.04
N SER A 310 10.92 7.43 -2.15
CA SER A 310 10.92 8.90 -2.19
C SER A 310 9.65 9.48 -1.56
N GLU A 311 8.55 8.73 -1.55
CA GLU A 311 7.33 9.09 -0.81
C GLU A 311 7.61 9.14 0.70
N LEU A 312 8.24 8.10 1.24
CA LEU A 312 8.64 8.00 2.65
C LEU A 312 9.59 9.12 3.03
N ALA A 313 10.70 9.28 2.29
CA ALA A 313 11.68 10.31 2.55
C ALA A 313 11.07 11.72 2.53
N THR A 314 10.08 11.96 1.64
CA THR A 314 9.36 13.23 1.56
C THR A 314 8.50 13.49 2.79
N VAL A 315 7.75 12.49 3.25
CA VAL A 315 6.94 12.56 4.47
C VAL A 315 7.82 12.81 5.70
N GLU A 316 8.92 12.08 5.81
CA GLU A 316 9.89 12.24 6.88
C GLU A 316 10.50 13.64 6.91
N ALA A 317 10.94 14.13 5.75
CA ALA A 317 11.54 15.45 5.64
C ALA A 317 10.55 16.57 5.98
N ASN A 318 9.29 16.44 5.53
CA ASN A 318 8.26 17.45 5.70
C ASN A 318 7.88 17.67 7.17
N TRP A 319 7.73 16.60 7.94
CA TRP A 319 7.34 16.67 9.36
C TRP A 319 8.48 16.43 10.36
N ASP A 320 9.73 16.36 9.88
CA ASP A 320 10.90 16.14 10.72
C ASP A 320 10.78 14.83 11.53
N LEU A 321 10.37 13.77 10.84
CA LEU A 321 10.23 12.43 11.40
C LEU A 321 11.59 11.71 11.43
N PRO A 322 11.75 10.72 12.32
CA PRO A 322 12.85 9.78 12.21
C PRO A 322 12.72 8.90 10.94
N THR A 323 13.76 8.15 10.63
CA THR A 323 13.82 7.19 9.51
C THR A 323 13.55 5.76 9.99
N LEU A 324 13.20 4.88 9.05
CA LEU A 324 13.13 3.42 9.23
C LEU A 324 14.51 2.76 9.25
N GLY A 325 15.56 3.47 8.83
CA GLY A 325 16.91 2.92 8.70
C GLY A 325 17.06 1.93 7.54
N ARG A 326 16.20 2.07 6.51
CA ARG A 326 16.16 1.24 5.30
C ARG A 326 16.44 2.11 4.07
N TRP A 327 15.81 1.83 2.92
CA TRP A 327 16.03 2.59 1.68
C TRP A 327 15.40 3.99 1.68
N ASP A 328 14.53 4.29 2.65
CA ASP A 328 14.02 5.63 2.95
C ASP A 328 15.14 6.63 3.27
N VAL A 329 16.22 6.18 3.93
CA VAL A 329 17.38 7.03 4.27
C VAL A 329 18.07 7.57 3.01
N GLY A 330 18.22 6.69 2.02
CA GLY A 330 18.93 6.95 0.77
C GLY A 330 18.12 7.74 -0.26
N ALA A 331 16.78 7.67 -0.17
CA ALA A 331 15.87 8.16 -1.18
C ALA A 331 15.80 9.69 -1.28
N ASN A 332 15.56 10.18 -2.49
CA ASN A 332 15.38 11.61 -2.72
C ASN A 332 14.03 12.07 -2.17
N VAL A 333 14.02 13.26 -1.61
CA VAL A 333 12.79 14.02 -1.31
C VAL A 333 12.34 14.73 -2.59
N TYR A 334 11.03 14.84 -2.87
CA TYR A 334 10.58 15.60 -4.03
C TYR A 334 11.15 17.02 -4.04
N LYS A 335 11.71 17.47 -5.16
CA LYS A 335 12.58 18.65 -5.26
C LYS A 335 12.03 19.88 -4.56
N PHE A 336 10.76 20.20 -4.79
CA PHE A 336 10.15 21.40 -4.21
C PHE A 336 10.02 21.29 -2.67
N VAL A 337 9.79 20.08 -2.14
CA VAL A 337 9.81 19.80 -0.69
C VAL A 337 11.26 19.87 -0.20
N ALA A 338 12.20 19.28 -0.93
CA ALA A 338 13.62 19.29 -0.58
C ALA A 338 14.16 20.72 -0.41
N ASP A 339 13.73 21.66 -1.26
CA ASP A 339 14.08 23.07 -1.15
C ASP A 339 13.59 23.72 0.15
N LYS A 340 12.42 23.29 0.66
CA LYS A 340 11.85 23.77 1.93
C LYS A 340 12.47 23.09 3.15
N THR A 341 12.81 21.81 3.02
CA THR A 341 13.36 20.98 4.10
C THR A 341 14.88 21.01 4.16
N LYS A 342 15.53 21.64 3.18
CA LYS A 342 16.99 21.65 2.95
C LYS A 342 17.56 20.24 2.76
N SER A 343 16.77 19.34 2.17
CA SER A 343 17.23 17.99 1.82
C SER A 343 18.07 18.04 0.54
N VAL A 344 19.09 17.19 0.47
CA VAL A 344 19.98 17.12 -0.69
C VAL A 344 19.36 16.21 -1.75
N ILE A 345 19.29 16.70 -2.99
CA ILE A 345 18.91 15.88 -4.14
C ILE A 345 20.14 15.23 -4.73
N ARG A 346 20.13 13.90 -4.78
CA ARG A 346 21.23 13.06 -5.25
C ARG A 346 20.96 12.61 -6.67
N GLN A 347 22.02 12.54 -7.46
CA GLN A 347 21.97 12.03 -8.82
C GLN A 347 22.26 10.52 -8.82
N TRP A 348 21.56 9.76 -9.68
CA TRP A 348 21.85 8.34 -9.86
C TRP A 348 23.27 8.11 -10.39
N SER A 349 23.71 8.94 -11.33
CA SER A 349 25.09 9.02 -11.77
C SER A 349 25.45 10.44 -12.21
N ASN A 350 26.74 10.70 -12.46
CA ASN A 350 27.21 12.02 -12.89
C ASN A 350 26.71 12.44 -14.27
N THR A 351 26.12 11.52 -15.05
CA THR A 351 25.79 11.75 -16.48
C THR A 351 24.41 11.24 -16.89
N SER A 352 23.75 10.41 -16.09
CA SER A 352 22.45 9.80 -16.44
C SER A 352 21.40 10.10 -15.38
N THR A 353 20.23 10.56 -15.82
CA THR A 353 19.03 10.61 -14.99
C THR A 353 18.38 9.23 -14.89
N VAL A 354 18.53 8.37 -15.90
CA VAL A 354 17.95 7.03 -15.91
C VAL A 354 18.88 6.04 -15.19
N PRO A 355 18.36 5.22 -14.26
CA PRO A 355 19.14 4.22 -13.54
C PRO A 355 19.66 3.11 -14.46
N ASP A 356 20.76 2.48 -14.06
CA ASP A 356 21.28 1.21 -14.61
C ASP A 356 20.61 0.00 -13.94
N ARG A 357 19.35 0.15 -13.56
CA ARG A 357 18.49 -0.87 -12.96
C ARG A 357 17.21 -1.00 -13.75
N TYR A 358 16.66 -2.20 -13.78
CA TYR A 358 15.38 -2.45 -14.42
C TYR A 358 14.24 -2.40 -13.42
N PHE A 359 14.46 -2.85 -12.18
CA PHE A 359 13.42 -2.93 -11.15
C PHE A 359 12.21 -3.79 -11.55
N ASN A 360 12.42 -4.85 -12.35
CA ASN A 360 11.33 -5.78 -12.74
C ASN A 360 11.44 -7.17 -12.12
N GLN A 361 12.44 -7.36 -11.25
CA GLN A 361 12.72 -8.65 -10.65
C GLN A 361 13.06 -8.43 -9.19
N SER A 362 12.56 -9.33 -8.37
CA SER A 362 12.88 -9.39 -6.96
C SER A 362 14.13 -10.23 -6.73
N TYR A 363 14.74 -10.08 -5.56
CA TYR A 363 15.89 -10.86 -5.09
C TYR A 363 15.47 -11.81 -3.95
N ALA A 364 16.40 -12.64 -3.47
CA ALA A 364 16.11 -13.56 -2.36
C ALA A 364 15.66 -12.76 -1.12
N GLY A 365 14.76 -13.29 -0.30
CA GLY A 365 14.23 -12.53 0.82
C GLY A 365 13.21 -13.29 1.63
N PHE A 366 12.70 -12.67 2.69
CA PHE A 366 11.76 -13.34 3.61
C PHE A 366 10.47 -13.76 2.92
N PHE A 367 9.95 -12.90 2.05
CA PHE A 367 8.73 -13.17 1.30
C PHE A 367 8.97 -13.78 -0.08
N ASN A 368 10.21 -14.19 -0.40
CA ASN A 368 10.49 -14.80 -1.69
C ASN A 368 9.97 -16.25 -1.70
N SER A 369 9.09 -16.57 -2.65
CA SER A 369 8.48 -17.89 -2.81
C SER A 369 9.44 -19.00 -3.24
N LYS A 370 10.63 -18.65 -3.75
CA LYS A 370 11.60 -19.61 -4.31
C LYS A 370 12.92 -19.61 -3.53
N THR A 371 13.39 -18.44 -3.14
CA THR A 371 14.70 -18.25 -2.49
C THR A 371 14.53 -17.52 -1.15
N ALA A 372 13.86 -18.19 -0.23
CA ALA A 372 13.58 -17.65 1.10
C ALA A 372 14.87 -17.33 1.90
N LYS A 373 14.89 -16.18 2.57
CA LYS A 373 15.95 -15.72 3.48
C LYS A 373 15.33 -15.13 4.76
N GLN A 374 16.15 -14.73 5.73
CA GLN A 374 15.68 -14.02 6.93
C GLN A 374 15.44 -12.52 6.65
N TYR A 375 14.70 -11.84 7.52
CA TYR A 375 14.60 -10.38 7.48
C TYR A 375 16.00 -9.73 7.57
N PRO A 376 16.31 -8.75 6.71
CA PRO A 376 17.42 -7.84 6.96
C PRO A 376 17.07 -6.96 8.17
N LYS A 377 18.04 -6.69 9.04
CA LYS A 377 17.86 -5.65 10.05
C LYS A 377 18.03 -4.27 9.39
N PRO A 378 17.34 -3.23 9.87
CA PRO A 378 17.68 -1.85 9.53
C PRO A 378 19.16 -1.56 9.80
N ASN A 379 19.77 -0.70 8.98
CA ASN A 379 21.18 -0.35 9.17
C ASN A 379 21.30 0.71 10.28
N LEU A 380 21.55 0.26 11.51
CA LEU A 380 21.67 1.15 12.67
C LEU A 380 22.84 2.14 12.59
N ALA A 381 23.80 1.94 11.66
CA ALA A 381 24.85 2.91 11.40
C ALA A 381 24.35 4.14 10.62
N LEU A 382 23.15 4.08 10.04
CA LEU A 382 22.53 5.20 9.32
C LEU A 382 21.83 6.23 10.23
N ASP A 383 22.06 6.16 11.55
CA ASP A 383 21.60 7.19 12.50
C ASP A 383 22.26 8.55 12.23
N GLU A 384 23.42 8.54 11.54
CA GLU A 384 24.16 9.70 11.03
C GLU A 384 24.17 9.69 9.49
N ASN A 385 23.00 9.90 8.86
CA ASN A 385 22.88 10.02 7.40
C ASN A 385 22.99 11.46 6.90
N ALA A 386 23.20 11.62 5.60
CA ALA A 386 23.34 12.91 4.94
C ALA A 386 22.04 13.74 4.91
N ALA A 387 20.88 13.17 5.24
CA ALA A 387 19.66 13.93 5.48
C ALA A 387 19.55 14.48 6.92
N GLY A 388 20.45 14.09 7.83
CA GLY A 388 20.49 14.54 9.22
C GLY A 388 19.34 14.02 10.10
N ARG A 389 18.56 13.03 9.61
CA ARG A 389 17.43 12.43 10.33
C ARG A 389 17.90 11.19 11.09
N LYS A 390 17.47 11.00 12.34
CA LYS A 390 17.84 9.82 13.13
C LYS A 390 16.92 8.65 12.85
N ILE A 391 17.39 7.43 13.11
CA ILE A 391 16.56 6.23 13.09
C ILE A 391 15.64 6.27 14.30
N LEU A 392 14.38 5.83 14.14
CA LEU A 392 13.42 5.76 15.24
C LEU A 392 13.98 4.94 16.41
N GLU A 393 13.92 5.49 17.63
CA GLU A 393 14.51 4.86 18.82
C GLU A 393 13.96 3.45 19.10
N SER A 394 12.66 3.20 18.84
CA SER A 394 12.07 1.86 19.01
C SER A 394 12.63 0.85 18.00
N ILE A 395 13.00 1.29 16.79
CA ILE A 395 13.70 0.44 15.81
C ILE A 395 15.08 0.08 16.36
N LYS A 396 15.86 1.06 16.83
CA LYS A 396 17.17 0.82 17.44
C LYS A 396 17.06 -0.15 18.62
N ALA A 397 16.09 0.06 19.52
CA ALA A 397 15.87 -0.82 20.66
C ALA A 397 15.50 -2.26 20.26
N THR A 398 14.69 -2.42 19.21
CA THR A 398 14.25 -3.73 18.71
C THR A 398 15.39 -4.51 18.05
N TRP A 399 16.27 -3.82 17.32
CA TRP A 399 17.26 -4.46 16.44
C TRP A 399 18.71 -4.42 16.97
N LYS A 400 19.01 -3.75 18.09
CA LYS A 400 20.37 -3.56 18.62
C LYS A 400 21.18 -4.85 18.79
N ASP A 401 20.53 -5.93 19.24
CA ASP A 401 21.19 -7.22 19.51
C ASP A 401 21.01 -8.21 18.35
N SER A 402 20.38 -7.79 17.25
CA SER A 402 20.13 -8.63 16.09
C SER A 402 21.41 -8.92 15.31
N LYS A 403 21.63 -10.21 15.02
CA LYS A 403 22.70 -10.71 14.16
C LYS A 403 22.29 -10.83 12.69
N ALA A 404 21.07 -10.43 12.35
CA ALA A 404 20.62 -10.42 10.96
C ALA A 404 21.54 -9.51 10.11
N PRO A 405 21.76 -9.84 8.83
CA PRO A 405 22.51 -8.97 7.92
C PRO A 405 21.72 -7.68 7.65
N THR A 406 22.42 -6.66 7.18
CA THR A 406 21.82 -5.44 6.61
C THR A 406 22.48 -5.16 5.26
N TYR A 407 21.73 -4.55 4.35
CA TYR A 407 22.22 -4.09 3.06
C TYR A 407 21.81 -2.65 2.75
N TYR A 408 21.18 -1.96 3.70
CA TYR A 408 20.75 -0.59 3.50
C TYR A 408 21.93 0.37 3.54
N GLU A 409 21.95 1.31 2.61
CA GLU A 409 22.99 2.31 2.47
C GLU A 409 22.36 3.69 2.32
N ASP A 410 23.09 4.75 2.70
CA ASP A 410 22.69 6.13 2.49
C ASP A 410 22.95 6.56 1.03
N THR A 411 22.22 5.93 0.10
CA THR A 411 22.37 6.17 -1.33
C THR A 411 21.07 5.97 -2.11
N VAL A 412 20.97 6.60 -3.28
CA VAL A 412 19.86 6.41 -4.22
C VAL A 412 19.96 5.12 -5.03
N GLN A 413 21.14 4.48 -5.11
CA GLN A 413 21.32 3.22 -5.86
C GLN A 413 20.82 2.00 -5.10
N VAL A 414 19.50 1.84 -5.03
CA VAL A 414 18.86 0.67 -4.42
C VAL A 414 19.04 -0.60 -5.25
N SER A 415 18.97 -1.75 -4.58
CA SER A 415 19.10 -3.07 -5.22
C SER A 415 17.87 -3.47 -6.05
N ASP A 416 18.09 -4.31 -7.06
CA ASP A 416 17.06 -5.02 -7.82
C ASP A 416 17.44 -6.49 -8.02
N GLY A 417 16.58 -7.31 -8.64
CA GLY A 417 16.83 -8.73 -8.84
C GLY A 417 18.07 -9.08 -9.67
N LEU A 418 18.52 -8.18 -10.55
CA LEU A 418 19.75 -8.34 -11.35
C LEU A 418 20.99 -7.84 -10.60
N ASN A 419 20.82 -6.98 -9.62
CA ASN A 419 21.85 -6.41 -8.77
C ASN A 419 21.50 -6.61 -7.29
N PRO A 420 21.33 -7.88 -6.85
CA PRO A 420 20.87 -8.18 -5.51
C PRO A 420 21.93 -7.84 -4.46
N PRO A 421 21.51 -7.55 -3.21
CA PRO A 421 22.45 -7.44 -2.11
C PRO A 421 23.29 -8.72 -1.97
N PRO A 422 24.59 -8.65 -1.64
CA PRO A 422 25.47 -9.83 -1.61
C PRO A 422 24.94 -11.01 -0.77
N ALA A 423 24.34 -10.73 0.40
CA ALA A 423 23.76 -11.74 1.29
C ALA A 423 22.41 -12.31 0.80
N TYR A 424 21.81 -11.68 -0.21
CA TYR A 424 20.47 -11.96 -0.74
C TYR A 424 20.50 -12.27 -2.25
N LYS A 425 21.66 -12.71 -2.75
CA LYS A 425 21.76 -13.40 -4.05
C LYS A 425 20.93 -14.69 -4.01
N ALA A 426 20.16 -14.92 -5.07
CA ALA A 426 19.29 -16.08 -5.26
C ALA A 426 20.08 -17.40 -5.31
#